data_AF-A0A151QMI0-F1
#
_entry.id   AF-A0A151QMI0-F1
#
_cell.length_a   1.000
_cell.length_b   1.000
_cell.length_c   1.000
_cell.angle_alpha   90.00
_cell.angle_beta   90.00
_cell.angle_gamma   90.00
#
_symmetry.space_group_name_H-M   'P 1'
#
loop_
_entity.id
_entity.type
_entity.pdbx_description
1 polymer ?
#
loop_
_entity_poly.entity_id
_entity_poly.type
_entity_poly.pdbx_seq_one_letter_code
_entity_poly.pdbx_strand_id
1 'polypeptide(L)' 'HHYANEITLIQEILGRSWSCSLTHVFQERNSCADWLAKKGSMSDTSLVIIEETKIVLQLLLVADILRTPYPRL' A
#
# COMPACT_ATOMS: atom_id res chain seq x y z
N HIS A 1 -2.53 -1.15 -23.66
CA HIS A 1 -3.95 -1.54 -23.53
C HIS A 1 -4.28 -2.17 -22.17
N HIS A 2 -3.50 -3.13 -21.65
CA HIS A 2 -3.83 -3.84 -20.39
C HIS A 2 -4.07 -2.94 -19.17
N TYR A 3 -3.30 -1.85 -19.01
CA TYR A 3 -3.44 -0.91 -17.88
C TYR A 3 -4.04 0.46 -18.24
N ALA A 4 -4.67 0.56 -19.43
CA ALA A 4 -5.11 1.86 -19.93
C ALA A 4 -6.14 2.50 -18.99
N ASN A 5 -7.08 1.70 -18.48
CA ASN A 5 -8.14 2.16 -17.58
C ASN A 5 -7.56 2.64 -16.24
N GLU A 6 -6.62 1.88 -15.67
CA GLU A 6 -5.95 2.20 -14.41
C GLU A 6 -5.13 3.48 -14.54
N ILE A 7 -4.41 3.67 -15.65
CA ILE A 7 -3.65 4.90 -15.92
C ILE A 7 -4.60 6.11 -16.01
N THR A 8 -5.72 5.99 -16.72
CA THR A 8 -6.72 7.06 -16.82
C THR A 8 -7.27 7.42 -15.44
N LEU A 9 -7.66 6.42 -14.63
CA LEU A 9 -8.15 6.65 -13.27
C LEU A 9 -7.11 7.34 -12.38
N ILE A 10 -5.84 6.92 -12.46
CA ILE A 10 -4.75 7.57 -11.73
C ILE A 10 -4.64 9.05 -12.14
N GLN A 11 -4.67 9.35 -13.44
CA GLN A 11 -4.59 10.72 -13.94
C GLN A 11 -5.77 11.59 -13.49
N GLU A 12 -7.00 11.06 -13.56
CA GLU A 12 -8.21 11.74 -13.07
C GLU A 12 -8.10 12.06 -11.58
N ILE A 13 -7.62 11.09 -10.79
CA ILE A 13 -7.41 11.24 -9.35
C ILE A 13 -6.35 12.31 -9.10
N LEU A 14 -5.20 12.28 -9.78
CA LEU A 14 -4.14 13.29 -9.64
C LEU A 14 -4.57 14.70 -10.08
N GLY A 15 -5.57 14.83 -10.97
CA GLY A 15 -6.08 16.11 -11.45
C GLY A 15 -7.10 16.81 -10.54
N ARG A 16 -7.50 16.20 -9.42
CA ARG A 16 -8.46 16.80 -8.47
C ARG A 16 -7.82 17.95 -7.68
N SER A 17 -8.62 18.70 -6.92
CA SER A 17 -8.21 19.91 -6.18
C SER A 17 -7.35 19.66 -4.91
N TRP A 18 -6.65 18.54 -4.84
CA TRP A 18 -5.80 18.11 -3.73
C TRP A 18 -4.33 18.09 -4.16
N SER A 19 -3.43 18.40 -3.23
CA SER A 19 -1.99 18.36 -3.51
C SER A 19 -1.50 16.91 -3.39
N CYS A 20 -1.11 16.32 -4.52
CA CYS A 20 -0.60 14.96 -4.58
C CYS A 20 0.76 14.91 -5.28
N SER A 21 1.65 14.05 -4.80
CA SER A 21 2.92 13.74 -5.46
C SER A 21 3.07 12.22 -5.58
N LEU A 22 3.60 11.77 -6.71
CA LEU A 22 3.96 10.37 -6.92
C LEU A 22 5.47 10.24 -6.80
N THR A 23 5.92 9.53 -5.76
CA THR A 23 7.34 9.26 -5.55
C THR A 23 7.59 7.77 -5.64
N HIS A 24 8.53 7.37 -6.50
CA HIS A 24 8.97 5.99 -6.54
C HIS A 24 9.84 5.72 -5.31
N VAL A 25 9.47 4.71 -4.53
CA VAL A 25 10.25 4.26 -3.38
C VAL A 25 11.02 3.02 -3.79
N PHE A 26 12.35 3.04 -3.61
CA PHE A 26 13.19 1.89 -3.91
C PHE A 26 13.00 0.80 -2.83
N GLN A 27 12.73 -0.45 -3.26
CA GLN A 27 12.67 -1.67 -2.43
C GLN A 27 11.54 -1.72 -1.36
N GLU A 28 11.76 -2.51 -0.29
CA GLU A 28 10.91 -2.89 0.87
C GLU A 28 10.54 -1.73 1.81
N ARG A 29 10.66 -0.49 1.35
CA ARG A 29 10.42 0.72 2.17
C ARG A 29 8.93 1.06 2.35
N ASN A 30 8.06 0.13 1.96
CA ASN A 30 6.62 0.19 2.18
C ASN A 30 6.08 -1.23 2.47
N SER A 31 6.74 -1.90 3.40
CA SER A 31 6.46 -3.26 3.85
C SER A 31 5.03 -3.37 4.42
N CYS A 32 4.51 -2.31 5.05
CA CYS A 32 3.14 -2.29 5.53
C CYS A 32 2.13 -2.34 4.38
N ALA A 33 2.32 -1.54 3.33
CA ALA A 33 1.42 -1.57 2.17
C ALA A 33 1.51 -2.90 1.40
N ASP A 34 2.70 -3.49 1.25
CA ASP A 34 2.87 -4.81 0.62
C ASP A 34 2.13 -5.91 1.40
N TRP A 35 2.25 -5.91 2.73
CA TRP A 35 1.53 -6.85 3.58
C TRP A 35 0.00 -6.68 3.48
N LEU A 36 -0.49 -5.44 3.48
CA LEU A 36 -1.91 -5.13 3.33
C LEU A 36 -2.44 -5.56 1.96
N ALA A 37 -1.69 -5.31 0.88
CA ALA A 37 -2.06 -5.73 -0.47
C ALA A 37 -2.15 -7.26 -0.58
N LYS A 38 -1.19 -7.99 -0.01
CA LYS A 38 -1.22 -9.47 0.07
C LYS A 38 -2.41 -9.97 0.89
N LYS A 39 -2.70 -9.34 2.02
CA LYS A 39 -3.88 -9.72 2.83
C LYS A 39 -5.18 -9.48 2.10
N GLY A 40 -5.28 -8.38 1.34
CA GLY A 40 -6.43 -8.09 0.50
C GLY A 40 -6.59 -9.10 -0.63
N SER A 41 -5.50 -9.45 -1.33
CA SER A 41 -5.56 -10.41 -2.45
C SER A 41 -5.91 -11.84 -2.02
N MET A 42 -5.58 -12.21 -0.77
CA MET A 42 -5.96 -13.49 -0.16
C MET A 42 -7.36 -13.49 0.46
N SER A 43 -8.06 -12.36 0.46
CA SER A 43 -9.38 -12.25 1.07
C SER A 43 -10.46 -12.60 0.05
N ASP A 44 -11.43 -13.43 0.48
CA ASP A 44 -12.63 -13.71 -0.30
C ASP A 44 -13.67 -12.58 -0.22
N THR A 45 -13.44 -11.58 0.63
CA THR A 45 -14.35 -10.44 0.80
C THR A 45 -13.82 -9.20 0.09
N SER A 46 -14.73 -8.43 -0.52
CA SER A 46 -14.39 -7.20 -1.23
C SER A 46 -13.87 -6.08 -0.31
N LEU A 47 -14.18 -6.16 0.98
CA LEU A 47 -13.74 -5.22 1.99
C LEU A 47 -13.45 -5.97 3.30
N VAL A 48 -12.31 -5.66 3.92
CA VAL A 48 -11.94 -6.14 5.25
C VAL A 48 -11.67 -4.93 6.12
N ILE A 49 -12.42 -4.80 7.22
CA ILE A 49 -12.20 -3.75 8.22
C ILE A 49 -11.26 -4.32 9.29
N ILE A 50 -10.18 -3.60 9.57
CA ILE A 50 -9.22 -3.93 10.63
C ILE A 50 -9.48 -2.98 11.79
N GLU A 51 -10.27 -3.41 12.77
CA GLU A 51 -10.66 -2.58 13.91
C GLU A 51 -9.55 -2.43 14.96
N GLU A 52 -8.72 -3.47 15.13
CA GLU A 52 -7.58 -3.44 16.05
C GLU A 52 -6.27 -3.64 15.30
N THR A 53 -5.32 -2.73 15.55
CA THR A 53 -4.01 -2.78 14.90
C THR A 53 -3.23 -4.01 15.37
N LYS A 54 -3.22 -5.05 14.53
CA LYS A 54 -2.43 -6.26 14.75
C LYS A 54 -0.96 -5.88 14.99
N ILE A 55 -0.31 -6.54 15.94
CA ILE A 55 1.12 -6.33 16.28
C ILE A 55 2.01 -6.32 15.03
N VAL A 56 1.71 -7.19 14.06
CA VAL A 56 2.43 -7.26 12.78
C VAL A 56 2.37 -5.94 12.00
N LEU A 57 1.21 -5.28 11.93
CA LEU A 57 1.08 -3.98 11.25
C LEU A 57 1.89 -2.89 11.96
N GLN A 58 1.94 -2.91 13.29
CA GLN A 58 2.74 -1.96 14.07
C GLN A 58 4.24 -2.15 13.77
N LEU A 59 4.72 -3.39 13.74
CA LEU A 59 6.11 -3.71 13.44
C LEU A 59 6.49 -3.32 12.01
N LEU A 60 5.63 -3.59 11.03
CA LEU A 60 5.85 -3.19 9.64
C LEU A 60 5.88 -1.68 9.47
N LEU A 61 4.98 -0.96 10.16
CA LEU A 61 4.97 0.50 10.15
C LEU A 61 6.25 1.08 10.75
N VAL A 62 6.73 0.51 11.87
CA VAL A 62 8.01 0.91 12.47
C VAL A 62 9.18 0.64 11.51
N ALA A 63 9.19 -0.51 10.84
CA ALA A 63 10.21 -0.83 9.84
C ALA A 63 10.22 0.17 8.67
N ASP A 64 9.03 0.57 8.19
CA ASP A 64 8.87 1.57 7.13
C ASP A 64 9.40 2.96 7.57
N ILE A 65 9.09 3.38 8.80
CA ILE A 65 9.59 4.64 9.38
C ILE A 65 11.11 4.62 9.49
N LEU A 66 11.67 3.52 10.03
CA LEU A 66 13.11 3.36 10.23
C LEU A 66 13.86 3.03 8.93
N ARG A 67 13.14 2.77 7.83
CA ARG A 67 13.68 2.33 6.54
C ARG A 67 14.55 1.08 6.65
N THR A 68 14.21 0.21 7.59
CA THR A 68 14.89 -1.08 7.80
C THR A 68 14.19 -2.16 7.00
N PRO A 69 14.91 -3.04 6.29
CA PRO A 69 14.29 -4.17 5.60
C PRO A 69 13.56 -5.08 6.59
N TYR A 70 12.32 -5.46 6.28
CA TYR A 70 11.55 -6.44 7.05
C TYR A 70 11.47 -7.73 6.23
N PRO A 71 11.87 -8.90 6.79
CA PRO A 71 11.87 -10.15 6.02
C PRO A 71 10.46 -10.49 5.54
N ARG A 72 10.35 -10.89 4.27
CA ARG A 72 9.09 -11.33 3.67
C ARG A 72 8.58 -12.56 4.41
N LEU A 73 7.40 -12.43 5.05
CA LEU A 73 6.60 -13.56 5.57
C LEU A 73 5.93 -14.31 4.43
#